data_AF-A0A661LRP6-F1
#
_entry.id   AF-A0A661LRP6-F1
#
_cell.length_a   1.000
_cell.length_b   1.000
_cell.length_c   1.000
_cell.angle_alpha   90.00
_cell.angle_beta   90.00
_cell.angle_gamma   90.00
#
_symmetry.space_group_name_H-M   'P 1'
#
loop_
_entity.id
_entity.type
_entity.pdbx_description
1 polymer ?
#
loop_
_entity_poly.entity_id
_entity_poly.type
_entity_poly.pdbx_seq_one_letter_code
_entity_poly.pdbx_strand_id
1 'polypeptide(L)' 'MKTVQMTFNEDLVAEIDRIVKKLATTRSAFARRALQAAIDKLNEEEMERKHREGYARDPVKPGEFSDWESEHVWGD' A
#
# COMPACT_ATOMS: atom_id res chain seq x y z
N MET A 1 18.36 10.96 -12.08
CA MET A 1 18.27 9.65 -11.39
C MET A 1 19.55 9.46 -10.59
N LYS A 2 19.48 8.91 -9.37
CA LYS A 2 20.66 8.60 -8.56
C LYS A 2 20.84 7.08 -8.51
N THR A 3 22.05 6.59 -8.78
CA THR A 3 22.37 5.17 -8.68
C THR A 3 22.81 4.86 -7.25
N VAL A 4 22.26 3.79 -6.68
CA VAL A 4 22.57 3.31 -5.34
C VAL A 4 22.94 1.84 -5.45
N GLN A 5 24.02 1.43 -4.78
CA GLN A 5 24.36 0.02 -4.62
C GLN A 5 23.60 -0.56 -3.44
N MET A 6 23.07 -1.76 -3.61
CA MET A 6 22.26 -2.46 -2.62
C MET A 6 22.59 -3.95 -2.68
N THR A 7 22.65 -4.57 -1.50
CA THR A 7 23.01 -5.97 -1.34
C THR A 7 21.75 -6.78 -1.04
N PHE A 8 21.56 -7.86 -1.79
CA PHE A 8 20.47 -8.81 -1.61
C PHE A 8 21.07 -10.21 -1.47
N ASN A 9 20.35 -11.10 -0.81
CA ASN A 9 20.69 -12.53 -0.81
C ASN A 9 20.54 -13.10 -2.22
N GLU A 10 21.35 -14.12 -2.52
CA GLU A 10 21.45 -14.71 -3.86
C GLU A 10 20.11 -15.29 -4.33
N ASP A 11 19.37 -15.97 -3.44
CA ASP A 11 18.06 -16.54 -3.76
C ASP A 11 17.05 -15.49 -4.23
N LEU A 12 17.03 -14.33 -3.57
CA LEU A 12 16.14 -13.23 -3.95
C LEU A 12 16.53 -12.64 -5.31
N VAL A 13 17.82 -12.51 -5.59
CA VAL A 13 18.29 -12.04 -6.90
C VAL A 13 17.84 -13.01 -8.00
N ALA A 14 17.98 -14.32 -7.76
CA ALA A 14 17.54 -15.35 -8.71
C ALA A 14 16.02 -15.34 -8.92
N GLU A 15 15.23 -15.06 -7.89
CA GLU A 15 13.79 -14.89 -8.02
C GLU A 15 13.41 -13.63 -8.80
N ILE A 16 14.03 -12.50 -8.47
CA ILE A 16 13.86 -11.24 -9.22
C ILE A 16 14.17 -11.46 -10.70
N ASP A 17 15.24 -12.17 -11.03
CA ASP A 17 15.61 -12.47 -12.42
C ASP A 17 14.53 -13.22 -13.20
N ARG A 18 13.94 -14.24 -12.57
CA ARG A 18 12.85 -15.00 -13.18
C ARG A 18 11.63 -14.10 -13.43
N ILE A 19 11.31 -13.24 -12.47
CA ILE A 19 10.16 -12.33 -12.55
C ILE A 19 10.38 -11.27 -13.63
N VAL A 20 11.54 -10.60 -13.64
CA VAL A 20 11.78 -9.53 -14.60
C VAL A 20 11.86 -10.04 -16.04
N LYS A 21 12.34 -11.27 -16.23
CA LYS A 21 12.28 -11.97 -17.53
C LYS A 21 10.84 -12.24 -17.96
N LYS A 22 10.00 -12.77 -17.05
CA LYS A 22 8.58 -13.03 -17.33
C LYS A 22 7.80 -11.75 -17.66
N LEU A 23 8.13 -10.65 -16.98
CA LEU A 23 7.45 -9.36 -17.12
C LEU A 23 8.10 -8.44 -18.18
N ALA A 24 9.12 -8.91 -18.90
CA ALA A 24 9.89 -8.13 -19.88
C ALA A 24 10.32 -6.75 -19.34
N THR A 25 10.85 -6.71 -18.11
CA THR A 25 11.32 -5.50 -17.43
C THR A 25 12.76 -5.66 -16.97
N THR A 26 13.36 -4.60 -16.40
CA THR A 26 14.69 -4.66 -15.79
C THR A 26 14.61 -4.79 -14.28
N ARG A 27 15.69 -5.29 -13.64
CA ARG A 27 15.82 -5.33 -12.16
C ARG A 27 15.59 -3.97 -11.52
N SER A 28 16.16 -2.90 -12.09
CA SER A 28 16.04 -1.55 -11.53
C SER A 28 14.63 -0.97 -11.68
N ALA A 29 13.92 -1.28 -12.78
CA ALA A 29 12.53 -0.89 -12.95
C ALA A 29 11.60 -1.68 -12.00
N PHE A 30 11.86 -2.97 -11.81
CA PHE A 30 11.12 -3.81 -10.85
C PHE A 30 11.33 -3.33 -9.42
N ALA A 31 12.59 -3.20 -8.97
CA ALA A 31 12.93 -2.72 -7.63
C ALA A 31 12.34 -1.33 -7.36
N ARG A 32 12.37 -0.40 -8.32
CA ARG A 32 11.75 0.92 -8.16
C ARG A 32 10.25 0.82 -7.90
N ARG A 33 9.53 0.00 -8.69
CA ARG A 33 8.09 -0.19 -8.50
C ARG A 33 7.78 -0.84 -7.15
N ALA A 34 8.53 -1.87 -6.79
CA ALA A 34 8.36 -2.57 -5.51
C ALA A 34 8.61 -1.64 -4.31
N LEU A 35 9.68 -0.83 -4.36
CA LEU A 35 9.98 0.14 -3.30
C LEU A 35 8.92 1.25 -3.21
N GLN A 36 8.41 1.74 -4.35
CA GLN A 36 7.33 2.72 -4.36
C GLN A 36 6.06 2.14 -3.71
N ALA A 37 5.65 0.94 -4.12
CA ALA A 37 4.49 0.26 -3.55
C ALA A 37 4.64 0.01 -2.04
N ALA A 38 5.85 -0.31 -1.57
CA ALA A 38 6.13 -0.48 -0.15
C ALA A 38 6.00 0.84 0.63
N ILE A 39 6.46 1.95 0.07
CA ILE A 39 6.30 3.29 0.65
C ILE A 39 4.82 3.67 0.73
N ASP A 40 4.08 3.45 -0.36
CA ASP A 40 2.65 3.80 -0.43
C ASP A 40 1.86 3.00 0.62
N LYS A 41 2.13 1.70 0.73
CA LYS A 41 1.53 0.83 1.75
C LYS A 41 1.83 1.30 3.18
N LEU A 42 3.07 1.68 3.47
CA LEU A 42 3.43 2.21 4.80
C LEU A 42 2.66 3.49 5.13
N ASN A 43 2.46 4.37 4.14
CA ASN A 43 1.67 5.58 4.34
C ASN A 43 0.19 5.27 4.61
N GLU A 44 -0.39 4.32 3.87
CA GLU A 44 -1.75 3.84 4.10
C GLU A 44 -1.92 3.27 5.51
N GLU A 45 -1.03 2.36 5.93
CA GLU A 45 -1.05 1.76 7.27
C GLU A 45 -0.96 2.81 8.38
N GLU A 46 -0.15 3.86 8.18
CA GLU A 46 -0.02 4.96 9.12
C GLU A 46 -1.29 5.83 9.19
N MET A 47 -1.96 6.07 8.05
CA MET A 47 -3.25 6.76 8.04
C MET A 47 -4.33 5.94 8.73
N GLU A 48 -4.40 4.64 8.46
CA GLU A 48 -5.32 3.72 9.15
C GLU A 48 -5.06 3.67 10.66
N ARG A 49 -3.79 3.64 11.08
CA ARG A 49 -3.43 3.73 12.50
C ARG A 49 -3.96 5.01 13.12
N LYS A 50 -3.74 6.17 12.47
CA LYS A 50 -4.26 7.46 12.95
C LYS A 50 -5.78 7.49 13.03
N HIS A 51 -6.49 6.93 12.05
CA HIS A 51 -7.95 6.82 12.10
C HIS A 51 -8.40 5.97 13.29
N ARG A 52 -7.82 4.77 13.48
CA ARG A 52 -8.15 3.90 14.62
C ARG A 52 -7.89 4.58 15.96
N GLU A 53 -6.76 5.25 16.11
CA GLU A 53 -6.43 5.99 17.34
C GLU A 53 -7.35 7.19 17.55
N GLY A 54 -7.74 7.86 16.46
CA GLY A 54 -8.73 8.93 16.48
C GLY A 54 -10.05 8.44 17.06
N TYR A 55 -10.63 7.38 16.49
CA TYR A 55 -11.91 6.83 16.95
C TYR A 55 -11.84 6.12 18.30
N ALA A 56 -10.70 5.57 18.68
CA ALA A 56 -10.52 5.03 20.02
C ALA A 56 -10.53 6.14 21.09
N ARG A 57 -10.01 7.33 20.75
CA ARG A 57 -9.96 8.49 21.64
C ARG A 57 -11.27 9.28 21.64
N ASP A 58 -11.89 9.46 20.48
CA ASP A 58 -13.17 10.14 20.30
C ASP A 58 -14.11 9.23 19.48
N PRO A 59 -14.87 8.36 20.16
CA PRO A 59 -15.77 7.45 19.49
C PRO A 59 -16.86 8.18 18.71
N VAL A 60 -17.33 7.53 17.65
CA VAL A 60 -18.43 7.99 16.81
C VAL A 60 -19.65 8.35 17.65
N LYS A 61 -20.19 9.54 17.39
CA LYS A 61 -21.44 9.99 17.99
C LYS A 61 -22.63 9.41 17.24
N PRO A 62 -23.77 9.19 17.93
CA PRO A 62 -25.01 8.83 17.27
C PRO A 62 -25.35 9.85 16.18
N GLY A 63 -25.60 9.38 14.97
CA GLY A 63 -25.97 10.22 13.83
C GLY A 63 -24.81 10.86 13.05
N GLU A 64 -23.55 10.67 13.48
CA GLU A 64 -22.39 11.31 12.84
C GLU A 64 -22.20 10.95 11.35
N PHE A 65 -22.68 9.78 10.94
CA PHE A 65 -22.63 9.32 9.54
C PHE A 65 -24.01 8.99 8.95
N SER A 66 -25.09 9.33 9.64
CA SER A 66 -26.44 8.92 9.25
C SER A 66 -27.05 9.77 8.13
N ASP A 67 -26.42 10.89 7.75
CA ASP A 67 -26.90 11.79 6.69
C ASP A 67 -27.03 11.07 5.31
N TRP A 68 -26.25 10.02 5.08
CA TRP A 68 -26.27 9.21 3.85
C TRP A 68 -27.23 8.01 3.88
N GLU A 69 -27.85 7.71 5.03
CA GLU A 69 -28.72 6.52 5.15
C GLU A 69 -29.94 6.59 4.23
N SER A 70 -30.49 7.79 4.01
CA SER A 70 -31.65 8.01 3.14
C SER A 70 -31.37 7.91 1.64
N GLU A 71 -30.09 7.95 1.24
CA GLU A 71 -29.65 7.86 -0.17
C GLU A 71 -29.25 6.43 -0.56
N HIS A 72 -29.21 5.51 0.41
CA HIS A 72 -28.68 4.17 0.22
C HIS A 72 -29.74 3.22 -0.36
N VAL A 73 -29.77 3.07 -1.69
CA VAL A 73 -30.55 2.03 -2.37
C VAL A 73 -29.65 0.81 -2.58
N TRP A 74 -29.64 -0.11 -1.61
CA TRP A 74 -29.13 -1.45 -1.89
C TRP A 74 -30.16 -2.13 -2.81
N GLY A 75 -29.78 -2.39 -4.06
CA GLY A 75 -30.62 -3.17 -4.96
C GLY A 75 -30.93 -4.56 -4.38
N ASP A 76 -32.02 -5.17 -4.85
CA ASP A 76 -32.39 -6.57 -4.52
C ASP A 76 -31.29 -7.58 -4.90
#